data_AF-A0A4Q5UN50-F1
#
_entry.id   AF-A0A4Q5UN50-F1
#
_cell.length_a   1.000
_cell.length_b   1.000
_cell.length_c   1.000
_cell.angle_alpha   90.00
_cell.angle_beta   90.00
_cell.angle_gamma   90.00
#
_symmetry.space_group_name_H-M   'P 1'
#
loop_
_entity.id
_entity.type
_entity.pdbx_description
1 polymer ?
#
loop_
_entity_poly.entity_id
_entity_poly.type
_entity_poly.pdbx_seq_one_letter_code
_entity_poly.pdbx_strand_id
1 'polypeptide(L)'
;MKTIKLLGLLFISTACFSQSTKEKFHAAFSAFEKDEQFKYASIGLLVVNSNTGEVVLDKNANTGFAPASTQKIVTSAAAYELLGKDFTYKTQFSYDGIITKDVFKGELVIKPSGDPSLG
;
A
#
# COMPACT_ATOMS: atom_id res chain seq x y z
N MET A 1 -39.55 -38.58 28.43
CA MET A 1 -38.40 -37.68 28.73
C MET A 1 -37.32 -37.64 27.65
N LYS A 2 -37.05 -38.74 26.90
CA LYS A 2 -36.03 -38.74 25.83
C LYS A 2 -36.44 -37.93 24.59
N THR A 3 -37.72 -37.94 24.22
CA THR A 3 -38.27 -37.20 23.07
C THR A 3 -38.25 -35.68 23.26
N ILE A 4 -38.53 -35.18 24.47
CA ILE A 4 -38.46 -33.74 24.80
C ILE A 4 -37.02 -33.22 24.74
N LYS A 5 -36.04 -34.01 25.21
CA LYS A 5 -34.61 -33.67 25.09
C LYS A 5 -34.14 -33.65 23.63
N LEU A 6 -34.66 -34.55 22.79
CA LEU A 6 -34.33 -34.61 21.37
C LEU A 6 -34.93 -33.43 20.58
N LEU A 7 -36.16 -33.02 20.91
CA LEU A 7 -36.82 -31.85 20.31
C LEU A 7 -36.12 -30.54 20.73
N GLY A 8 -35.66 -30.46 21.98
CA GLY A 8 -34.85 -29.35 22.47
C GLY A 8 -33.49 -29.23 21.77
N LEU A 9 -32.82 -30.34 21.48
CA LEU A 9 -31.56 -30.33 20.72
C LEU A 9 -31.75 -29.86 19.26
N LEU A 10 -32.86 -30.25 18.60
CA LEU A 10 -33.19 -29.79 17.25
C LEU A 10 -33.51 -28.29 17.18
N PHE A 11 -34.07 -27.73 18.25
CA PHE A 11 -34.37 -26.29 18.32
C PHE A 11 -33.12 -25.43 18.57
N ILE A 12 -32.09 -25.99 19.23
CA ILE A 12 -30.80 -25.33 19.45
C ILE A 12 -29.96 -25.31 18.17
N SER A 13 -30.05 -26.34 17.32
CA SER A 13 -29.28 -26.39 16.07
C SER A 13 -29.74 -25.36 15.02
N THR A 14 -30.98 -24.86 15.11
CA THR A 14 -31.51 -23.82 14.20
C THR A 14 -31.09 -22.40 14.58
N ALA A 15 -30.40 -22.20 15.70
CA ALA A 15 -29.96 -20.88 16.18
C ALA A 15 -28.48 -20.57 15.89
N CYS A 16 -27.81 -21.35 15.03
CA CYS A 16 -26.45 -21.06 14.60
C CYS A 16 -26.44 -20.04 13.45
N PHE A 17 -26.08 -18.79 13.73
CA PHE A 17 -25.79 -17.79 12.72
C PHE A 17 -24.35 -17.93 12.22
N SER A 18 -24.13 -17.74 10.91
CA SER A 18 -22.79 -17.66 10.34
C SER A 18 -22.10 -16.37 10.78
N GLN A 19 -20.81 -16.44 11.09
CA GLN A 19 -20.02 -15.25 11.45
C GLN A 19 -19.92 -14.28 10.27
N SER A 20 -20.14 -13.00 10.54
CA SER A 20 -19.98 -11.94 9.56
C SER A 20 -18.52 -11.75 9.18
N THR A 21 -18.27 -11.16 8.01
CA THR A 21 -16.90 -10.83 7.57
C THR A 21 -16.19 -9.93 8.58
N LYS A 22 -16.91 -8.97 9.19
CA LYS A 22 -16.37 -8.08 10.23
C LYS A 22 -15.91 -8.85 11.46
N GLU A 23 -16.73 -9.77 11.97
CA GLU A 23 -16.38 -10.61 13.12
C GLU A 23 -15.14 -11.47 12.86
N LYS A 24 -15.03 -12.05 11.65
CA LYS A 24 -13.86 -12.83 11.26
C LYS A 24 -12.59 -11.99 11.23
N PHE A 25 -12.65 -10.78 10.65
CA PHE A 25 -11.51 -9.85 10.64
C PHE A 25 -11.13 -9.40 12.05
N HIS A 26 -12.11 -9.05 12.89
CA HIS A 26 -11.86 -8.70 14.28
C HIS A 26 -11.19 -9.84 15.06
N ALA A 27 -11.68 -11.07 14.91
CA ALA A 27 -11.09 -12.23 15.58
C ALA A 27 -9.65 -12.51 15.09
N ALA A 28 -9.42 -12.47 13.78
CA ALA A 28 -8.09 -12.67 13.20
C ALA A 28 -7.12 -11.57 13.64
N PHE A 29 -7.54 -10.30 13.62
CA PHE A 29 -6.72 -9.18 14.08
C PHE A 29 -6.44 -9.26 15.59
N SER A 30 -7.42 -9.66 16.39
CA SER A 30 -7.24 -9.84 17.84
C SER A 30 -6.24 -10.95 18.16
N ALA A 31 -6.17 -12.01 17.33
CA ALA A 31 -5.17 -13.06 17.47
C ALA A 31 -3.78 -12.54 17.04
N PHE A 32 -3.70 -11.82 15.92
CA PHE A 32 -2.48 -11.18 15.43
C PHE A 32 -1.88 -10.20 16.45
N GLU A 33 -2.70 -9.31 17.03
CA GLU A 33 -2.26 -8.30 18.01
C GLU A 33 -1.68 -8.93 19.29
N LYS A 34 -2.07 -10.16 19.62
CA LYS A 34 -1.60 -10.89 20.81
C LYS A 34 -0.28 -11.64 20.60
N ASP A 35 0.25 -11.67 19.38
CA ASP A 35 1.56 -12.29 19.13
C ASP A 35 2.63 -11.62 19.99
N GLU A 36 3.49 -12.41 20.63
CA GLU A 36 4.51 -11.91 21.56
C GLU A 36 5.47 -10.91 20.89
N GLN A 37 5.68 -11.02 19.58
CA GLN A 37 6.51 -10.11 18.79
C GLN A 37 5.98 -8.67 18.80
N PHE A 38 4.67 -8.47 19.06
CA PHE A 38 4.05 -7.16 19.08
C PHE A 38 3.86 -6.57 20.47
N LYS A 39 4.40 -7.19 21.53
CA LYS A 39 4.23 -6.77 22.94
C LYS A 39 4.46 -5.27 23.18
N TYR A 40 5.38 -4.66 22.45
CA TYR A 40 5.70 -3.22 22.56
C TYR A 40 5.44 -2.45 21.24
N ALA A 41 4.85 -3.10 20.25
CA ALA A 41 4.56 -2.48 18.97
C ALA A 41 3.30 -1.62 19.08
N SER A 42 3.29 -0.50 18.36
CA SER A 42 2.05 0.22 18.05
C SER A 42 1.58 -0.22 16.67
N ILE A 43 0.36 -0.73 16.59
CA ILE A 43 -0.21 -1.27 15.34
C ILE A 43 -1.36 -0.35 14.89
N GLY A 44 -1.33 0.04 13.62
CA GLY A 44 -2.46 0.67 12.92
C GLY A 44 -2.94 -0.22 11.79
N LEU A 45 -4.26 -0.41 11.68
CA LEU A 45 -4.88 -1.16 10.59
C LEU A 45 -6.25 -0.58 10.26
N LEU A 46 -6.44 -0.17 9.00
CA LEU A 46 -7.71 0.26 8.45
C LEU A 46 -8.06 -0.66 7.27
N VAL A 47 -9.22 -1.29 7.32
CA VAL A 47 -9.74 -2.15 6.24
C VAL A 47 -11.05 -1.55 5.75
N VAL A 48 -11.10 -1.26 4.45
CA VAL A 48 -12.24 -0.63 3.80
C VAL A 48 -12.68 -1.50 2.62
N ASN A 49 -13.99 -1.70 2.47
CA ASN A 49 -14.53 -2.30 1.26
C ASN A 49 -14.39 -1.32 0.10
N SER A 50 -13.60 -1.67 -0.92
CA SER A 50 -13.30 -0.78 -2.05
C SER A 50 -14.52 -0.43 -2.92
N ASN A 51 -15.57 -1.25 -2.90
CA ASN A 51 -16.78 -1.02 -3.71
C ASN A 51 -17.80 -0.14 -2.99
N THR A 52 -17.92 -0.27 -1.67
CA THR A 52 -18.96 0.43 -0.88
C THR A 52 -18.41 1.57 -0.02
N GLY A 53 -17.09 1.64 0.19
CA GLY A 53 -16.46 2.56 1.14
C GLY A 53 -16.68 2.20 2.61
N GLU A 54 -17.33 1.06 2.89
CA GLU A 54 -17.63 0.64 4.25
C GLU A 54 -16.35 0.25 4.99
N VAL A 55 -16.14 0.82 6.19
CA VAL A 55 -15.07 0.40 7.09
C VAL A 55 -15.42 -0.95 7.72
N VAL A 56 -14.58 -1.93 7.47
CA VAL A 56 -14.68 -3.31 7.99
C VAL A 56 -13.97 -3.44 9.32
N LEU A 57 -12.83 -2.76 9.47
CA LEU A 57 -12.02 -2.74 10.68
C LEU A 57 -11.28 -1.40 10.77
N ASP A 58 -11.28 -0.81 11.95
CA ASP A 58 -10.47 0.36 12.29
C ASP A 58 -9.72 0.09 13.61
N LYS A 59 -8.40 0.12 13.53
CA LYS A 59 -7.50 0.13 14.67
C LYS A 59 -6.50 1.27 14.48
N ASN A 60 -6.58 2.29 15.35
CA ASN A 60 -5.64 3.41 15.38
C ASN A 60 -5.47 4.13 14.03
N ALA A 61 -6.51 4.20 13.18
CA ALA A 61 -6.39 4.75 11.83
C ALA A 61 -5.99 6.24 11.80
N ASN A 62 -6.28 6.98 12.87
CA ASN A 62 -5.94 8.41 13.00
C ASN A 62 -4.62 8.68 13.75
N THR A 63 -3.83 7.64 14.01
CA THR A 63 -2.52 7.78 14.65
C THR A 63 -1.42 7.96 13.60
N GLY A 64 -0.53 8.92 13.81
CA GLY A 64 0.64 9.12 12.95
C GLY A 64 1.69 8.02 13.18
N PHE A 65 2.01 7.25 12.13
CA PHE A 65 3.07 6.24 12.13
C PHE A 65 4.17 6.61 11.14
N ALA A 66 5.37 6.07 11.31
CA ALA A 66 6.41 6.12 10.29
C ALA A 66 6.05 5.13 9.15
N PRO A 67 5.76 5.60 7.92
CA PRO A 67 5.27 4.74 6.83
C PRO A 67 6.37 3.89 6.18
N ALA A 68 7.65 4.21 6.43
CA ALA A 68 8.77 3.62 5.70
C ALA A 68 8.53 3.68 4.18
N SER A 69 8.72 2.57 3.46
CA SER A 69 8.54 2.54 2.00
C SER A 69 7.09 2.68 1.55
N THR A 70 6.06 2.56 2.41
CA THR A 70 4.67 2.81 1.98
C THR A 70 4.42 4.28 1.65
N GLN A 71 5.31 5.19 2.11
CA GLN A 71 5.34 6.59 1.67
C GLN A 71 5.40 6.74 0.14
N LYS A 72 6.03 5.76 -0.54
CA LYS A 72 6.15 5.76 -2.00
C LYS A 72 4.79 5.75 -2.70
N ILE A 73 3.72 5.25 -2.06
CA ILE A 73 2.37 5.29 -2.63
C ILE A 73 1.95 6.74 -2.89
N VAL A 74 2.13 7.62 -1.89
CA VAL A 74 1.78 9.04 -2.00
C VAL A 74 2.68 9.75 -3.01
N THR A 75 4.00 9.52 -2.95
CA THR A 75 4.95 10.13 -3.88
C THR A 75 4.70 9.69 -5.33
N SER A 76 4.41 8.41 -5.57
CA SER A 76 4.11 7.89 -6.90
C SER A 76 2.79 8.43 -7.44
N ALA A 77 1.75 8.51 -6.61
CA ALA A 77 0.48 9.12 -7.00
C ALA A 77 0.66 10.60 -7.37
N ALA A 78 1.40 11.35 -6.56
CA ALA A 78 1.72 12.76 -6.85
C ALA A 78 2.55 12.91 -8.13
N ALA A 79 3.56 12.06 -8.34
CA ALA A 79 4.37 12.07 -9.56
C ALA A 79 3.51 11.75 -10.79
N TYR A 80 2.62 10.76 -10.70
CA TYR A 80 1.71 10.40 -11.78
C TYR A 80 0.77 11.56 -12.15
N GLU A 81 0.19 12.22 -11.14
CA GLU A 81 -0.70 13.36 -11.34
C GLU A 81 0.01 14.58 -11.93
N LEU A 82 1.19 14.92 -11.39
CA LEU A 82 1.92 16.13 -11.78
C LEU A 82 2.68 16.01 -13.09
N LEU A 83 3.29 14.84 -13.34
CA LEU A 83 4.13 14.61 -14.53
C LEU A 83 3.35 13.96 -15.67
N GLY A 84 2.31 13.19 -15.34
CA GLY A 84 1.55 12.39 -16.29
C GLY A 84 2.18 11.02 -16.57
N LYS A 85 1.34 10.10 -17.05
CA LYS A 85 1.72 8.70 -17.35
C LYS A 85 2.81 8.55 -18.41
N ASP A 86 2.96 9.55 -19.29
CA ASP A 86 3.89 9.53 -20.43
C ASP A 86 5.15 10.38 -20.19
N PHE A 87 5.39 10.82 -18.96
CA PHE A 87 6.58 11.59 -18.64
C PHE A 87 7.86 10.79 -18.91
N THR A 88 8.80 11.43 -19.59
CA THR A 88 10.16 10.90 -19.81
C THR A 88 11.18 11.97 -19.51
N TYR A 89 12.26 11.58 -18.81
CA TYR A 89 13.43 12.43 -18.63
C TYR A 89 14.11 12.72 -19.98
N LYS A 90 14.78 13.87 -20.09
CA LYS A 90 15.49 14.31 -21.30
C LYS A 90 16.88 14.79 -20.93
N THR A 91 17.88 13.92 -21.11
CA THR A 91 19.30 14.28 -21.00
C THR A 91 19.79 14.81 -22.34
N GLN A 92 20.30 16.04 -22.38
CA GLN A 92 20.78 16.67 -23.61
C GLN A 92 22.31 16.66 -23.67
N PHE A 93 22.85 16.35 -24.85
CA PHE A 93 24.27 16.46 -25.14
C PHE A 93 24.46 17.63 -26.11
N SER A 94 25.39 18.50 -25.77
CA SER A 94 25.74 19.69 -26.53
C SER A 94 27.27 19.84 -26.57
N TYR A 95 27.76 20.68 -27.46
CA TYR A 95 29.18 21.00 -27.53
C TYR A 95 29.37 22.47 -27.84
N ASP A 96 30.50 23.01 -27.44
CA ASP A 96 31.00 24.33 -27.85
C ASP A 96 32.40 24.14 -28.43
N GLY A 97 32.57 24.37 -29.74
CA GLY A 97 33.82 24.11 -30.42
C GLY A 97 33.68 23.82 -31.91
N ILE A 98 34.79 23.40 -32.52
CA ILE A 98 34.88 23.18 -33.96
C ILE A 98 35.25 21.73 -34.24
N ILE A 99 34.59 21.12 -35.21
CA ILE A 99 34.95 19.81 -35.76
C ILE A 99 35.68 20.05 -37.08
N THR A 100 36.95 19.62 -37.18
CA THR A 100 37.74 19.72 -38.43
C THR A 100 38.39 18.38 -38.72
N LYS A 101 38.12 17.81 -39.90
CA LYS A 101 38.71 16.53 -40.34
C LYS A 101 38.65 15.45 -39.24
N ASP A 102 37.45 15.22 -38.72
CA ASP A 102 37.15 14.24 -37.67
C ASP A 102 37.77 14.50 -36.29
N VAL A 103 38.42 15.65 -36.08
CA VAL A 103 38.93 16.09 -34.78
C VAL A 103 38.05 17.19 -34.21
N PHE A 104 37.42 16.92 -33.06
CA PHE A 104 36.72 17.93 -32.27
C PHE A 104 37.73 18.71 -31.40
N LYS A 105 37.65 20.04 -31.43
CA LYS A 105 38.37 20.94 -30.53
C LYS A 105 37.38 21.87 -29.84
N GLY A 106 37.17 21.64 -28.55
CA GLY A 106 36.25 22.40 -27.72
C GLY A 106 35.77 21.59 -26.53
N GLU A 107 34.61 21.97 -26.02
CA GLU A 107 33.99 21.41 -24.83
C GLU A 107 32.75 20.59 -25.19
N LEU A 108 32.59 19.44 -24.52
CA LEU A 108 31.33 18.70 -24.53
C LEU A 108 30.57 19.02 -23.25
N VAL A 109 29.29 19.33 -23.39
CA VAL A 109 28.41 19.74 -22.29
C VAL A 109 27.22 18.80 -22.21
N ILE A 110 27.06 18.17 -21.05
CA ILE A 110 25.91 17.32 -20.73
C ILE A 110 24.96 18.12 -19.84
N LYS A 111 23.69 18.20 -20.23
CA LYS A 111 22.60 18.80 -19.44
C LYS A 111 21.69 17.68 -18.93
N PRO A 112 21.95 17.15 -17.71
CA PRO A 112 21.13 16.10 -17.14
C PRO A 112 19.78 16.64 -16.67
N SER A 113 18.75 15.80 -16.71
CA SER A 113 17.42 16.11 -16.16
C SER A 113 17.02 15.23 -14.98
N GLY A 114 17.96 14.45 -14.43
CA GLY A 114 17.69 13.54 -13.31
C GLY A 114 17.05 12.20 -13.71
N ASP A 115 17.37 11.69 -14.91
CA ASP A 115 16.93 10.35 -15.34
C ASP A 115 17.50 9.27 -14.39
N PRO A 116 16.67 8.59 -13.57
CA PRO A 116 17.14 7.59 -12.63
C PRO A 116 17.53 6.27 -13.32
N SER A 117 17.30 6.14 -14.63
CA SER A 117 17.59 4.95 -15.43
C SER A 117 18.86 5.07 -16.29
N LEU A 118 19.49 6.24 -16.32
CA LEU A 118 20.73 6.47 -17.08
C LEU A 118 21.94 5.89 -16.34
N GLY A 119 22.61 4.90 -16.93
CA GLY A 119 23.81 4.24 -16.40
C GLY A 119 24.64 3.53 -17.47
#